data_AF-A0A2A5SR57-F1
#
_entry.id   AF-A0A2A5SR57-F1
#
_cell.length_a   1.000
_cell.length_b   1.000
_cell.length_c   1.000
_cell.angle_alpha   90.00
_cell.angle_beta   90.00
_cell.angle_gamma   90.00
#
_symmetry.space_group_name_H-M   'P 1'
#
loop_
_entity.id
_entity.type
_entity.pdbx_description
1 polymer ?
#
loop_
_entity_poly.entity_id
_entity_poly.type
_entity_poly.pdbx_seq_one_letter_code
_entity_poly.pdbx_strand_id
1 'polypeptide(L)'
;MPLKAGDYFDFKLPDGVTIEEAMGNMGDYGTYTIDADGTVHFVFNEKVETKHDIHGTFHYDAHFDKETVPGEVVIDTPTEENFPPSEVHVRPDYNQGIDKSGHFDKTPNPSEVIWEININRPLNTMENATLTDPMPAGTTYKSVVIYPETVGPNGEILSVDKAHPLVEGTDYTVDANGKITFIGKYAKTDQAFNVVYTTSIDDDTIPEKGGNVNFTNTATLNDGKTDTDASASVDAEYKGPITKNGPYSTGDDQVYNWNVEYNYNEQKHKAGSYIEDTMSDAIELVDGSVKLYKITFDKDGNEIKGAELKEGEDYKLVPDPNDPQKFKIVFLKDIDYAVKAEYQTKVKDIVDENVPIENSVETDTGDKDGSTGNATQEGLVKNVDSDIDYSKDEIPWKIDINSAGYLMENWSLEDTMSQGLTFIEDSFQIIDKNEGNRVLLPTEYTLVKTATGFQVSFNSPLKEGTVD
;
A
#
# COMPACT_ATOMS: atom_id res chain seq x y z
N MET A 1 74.95 -11.43 -22.34
CA MET A 1 75.71 -10.68 -23.38
C MET A 1 75.89 -9.26 -22.87
N PRO A 2 76.99 -8.55 -23.18
CA PRO A 2 77.13 -7.15 -22.76
C PRO A 2 76.07 -6.30 -23.47
N LEU A 3 75.42 -5.42 -22.73
CA LEU A 3 74.47 -4.43 -23.26
C LEU A 3 75.15 -3.51 -24.26
N LYS A 4 74.44 -3.15 -25.33
CA LYS A 4 74.87 -2.22 -26.38
C LYS A 4 73.91 -1.03 -26.50
N ALA A 5 74.37 0.02 -27.17
CA ALA A 5 73.51 1.13 -27.54
C ALA A 5 72.34 0.63 -28.41
N GLY A 6 71.11 0.95 -28.01
CA GLY A 6 69.89 0.53 -28.68
C GLY A 6 69.34 -0.82 -28.22
N ASP A 7 70.03 -1.53 -27.33
CA ASP A 7 69.38 -2.63 -26.60
C ASP A 7 68.25 -2.07 -25.74
N TYR A 8 67.22 -2.88 -25.52
CA TYR A 8 66.02 -2.48 -24.79
C TYR A 8 65.59 -3.53 -23.79
N PHE A 9 64.73 -3.13 -22.85
CA PHE A 9 64.11 -4.01 -21.87
C PHE A 9 62.65 -3.61 -21.68
N ASP A 10 61.75 -4.58 -21.89
CA ASP A 10 60.31 -4.39 -21.81
C ASP A 10 59.73 -5.20 -20.66
N PHE A 11 58.86 -4.56 -19.88
CA PHE A 11 58.07 -5.22 -18.86
C PHE A 11 56.72 -4.53 -18.70
N LYS A 12 55.79 -5.21 -18.03
CA LYS A 12 54.44 -4.70 -17.78
C LYS A 12 54.35 -4.21 -16.33
N LEU A 13 53.65 -3.12 -16.08
CA LEU A 13 53.24 -2.72 -14.73
C LEU A 13 52.01 -3.54 -14.30
N PRO A 14 51.67 -3.56 -13.01
CA PRO A 14 50.54 -4.34 -12.51
C PRO A 14 49.21 -3.97 -13.15
N ASP A 15 48.37 -4.98 -13.36
CA ASP A 15 46.97 -4.79 -13.74
C ASP A 15 46.15 -4.30 -12.51
N GLY A 16 44.97 -3.71 -12.76
CA GLY A 16 44.04 -3.29 -11.69
C GLY A 16 44.24 -1.85 -11.17
N VAL A 17 45.16 -1.10 -11.77
CA VAL A 17 45.41 0.32 -11.50
C VAL A 17 45.46 1.11 -12.81
N THR A 18 45.14 2.39 -12.74
CA THR A 18 45.35 3.32 -13.84
C THR A 18 46.79 3.80 -13.81
N ILE A 19 47.51 3.53 -14.90
CA ILE A 19 48.90 3.97 -15.11
C ILE A 19 48.91 5.30 -15.86
N GLU A 20 49.68 6.26 -15.37
CA GLU A 20 49.92 7.51 -16.10
C GLU A 20 51.04 7.32 -17.12
N GLU A 21 50.78 7.72 -18.38
CA GLU A 21 51.81 7.73 -19.42
C GLU A 21 52.96 8.65 -19.02
N ALA A 22 54.19 8.16 -19.16
CA ALA A 22 55.37 8.93 -18.80
C ALA A 22 56.52 8.63 -19.75
N MET A 23 57.43 9.59 -19.88
CA MET A 23 58.72 9.37 -20.51
C MET A 23 59.80 10.06 -19.69
N GLY A 24 60.99 9.45 -19.64
CA GLY A 24 62.07 9.99 -18.84
C GLY A 24 63.43 9.41 -19.19
N ASN A 25 64.42 9.79 -18.38
CA ASN A 25 65.80 9.33 -18.54
C ASN A 25 66.13 8.31 -17.45
N MET A 26 66.85 7.25 -17.81
CA MET A 26 67.43 6.28 -16.88
C MET A 26 68.79 6.79 -16.38
N GLY A 27 68.75 7.98 -15.75
CA GLY A 27 69.95 8.76 -15.45
C GLY A 27 70.73 9.09 -16.72
N ASP A 28 72.00 8.66 -16.75
CA ASP A 28 72.92 8.93 -17.85
C ASP A 28 72.92 7.86 -18.96
N TYR A 29 72.21 6.74 -18.75
CA TYR A 29 72.43 5.48 -19.47
C TYR A 29 71.35 5.11 -20.49
N GLY A 30 70.29 5.91 -20.61
CA GLY A 30 69.21 5.64 -21.55
C GLY A 30 67.94 6.42 -21.25
N THR A 31 66.86 6.03 -21.92
CA THR A 31 65.51 6.62 -21.77
C THR A 31 64.48 5.54 -21.51
N TYR A 32 63.34 5.93 -20.97
CA TYR A 32 62.19 5.04 -20.83
C TYR A 32 60.90 5.70 -21.30
N THR A 33 59.92 4.87 -21.66
CA THR A 33 58.51 5.24 -21.81
C THR A 33 57.63 4.30 -20.97
N ILE A 34 56.49 4.82 -20.52
CA ILE A 34 55.39 4.09 -19.88
C ILE A 34 54.15 4.42 -20.72
N ASP A 35 53.52 3.39 -21.29
CA ASP A 35 52.29 3.52 -22.08
C ASP A 35 51.04 3.37 -21.19
N ALA A 36 49.89 3.87 -21.64
CA ALA A 36 48.63 3.81 -20.88
C ALA A 36 48.16 2.39 -20.55
N ASP A 37 48.64 1.38 -21.29
CA ASP A 37 48.35 -0.03 -21.04
C ASP A 37 49.29 -0.66 -20.00
N GLY A 38 50.15 0.13 -19.36
CA GLY A 38 51.13 -0.29 -18.36
C GLY A 38 52.43 -0.84 -18.94
N THR A 39 52.65 -0.81 -20.25
CA THR A 39 53.92 -1.28 -20.84
C THR A 39 55.05 -0.29 -20.59
N VAL A 40 56.17 -0.76 -20.04
CA VAL A 40 57.38 0.03 -19.83
C VAL A 40 58.44 -0.41 -20.83
N HIS A 41 59.00 0.53 -21.58
CA HIS A 41 60.04 0.30 -22.59
C HIS A 41 61.31 1.08 -22.24
N PHE A 42 62.39 0.38 -21.90
CA PHE A 42 63.71 0.96 -21.63
C PHE A 42 64.59 0.89 -22.86
N VAL A 43 65.32 1.97 -23.19
CA VAL A 43 66.29 1.99 -24.29
C VAL A 43 67.64 2.48 -23.79
N PHE A 44 68.67 1.66 -23.93
CA PHE A 44 70.02 1.99 -23.46
C PHE A 44 70.82 2.79 -24.49
N ASN A 45 71.64 3.73 -24.02
CA ASN A 45 72.52 4.55 -24.86
C ASN A 45 73.98 4.05 -24.85
N GLU A 46 74.86 4.68 -25.62
CA GLU A 46 76.27 4.28 -25.78
C GLU A 46 77.11 4.19 -24.49
N LYS A 47 76.69 4.82 -23.39
CA LYS A 47 77.44 4.76 -22.13
C LYS A 47 77.49 3.36 -21.53
N VAL A 48 76.52 2.49 -21.84
CA VAL A 48 76.50 1.10 -21.32
C VAL A 48 77.61 0.22 -21.89
N GLU A 49 78.19 0.60 -23.04
CA GLU A 49 79.29 -0.15 -23.67
C GLU A 49 80.66 0.13 -23.03
N THR A 50 80.78 1.24 -22.30
CA THR A 50 82.05 1.71 -21.73
C THR A 50 82.07 1.78 -20.21
N LYS A 51 80.92 1.59 -19.56
CA LYS A 51 80.75 1.60 -18.10
C LYS A 51 80.37 0.21 -17.61
N HIS A 52 80.82 -0.13 -16.41
CA HIS A 52 80.57 -1.42 -15.77
C HIS A 52 79.85 -1.22 -14.43
N ASP A 53 79.24 -2.28 -13.90
CA ASP A 53 78.51 -2.30 -12.63
C ASP A 53 77.34 -1.27 -12.56
N ILE A 54 76.66 -1.10 -13.68
CA ILE A 54 75.51 -0.20 -13.83
C ILE A 54 74.33 -0.76 -13.03
N HIS A 55 73.75 0.07 -12.17
CA HIS A 55 72.55 -0.22 -11.38
C HIS A 55 71.68 1.03 -11.31
N GLY A 56 70.39 0.85 -11.08
CA GLY A 56 69.44 1.93 -10.96
C GLY A 56 68.13 1.48 -10.33
N THR A 57 67.33 2.44 -9.91
CA THR A 57 65.98 2.23 -9.40
C THR A 57 65.00 2.92 -10.32
N PHE A 58 63.91 2.24 -10.67
CA PHE A 58 62.81 2.78 -11.43
C PHE A 58 61.61 3.01 -10.51
N HIS A 59 60.98 4.17 -10.63
CA HIS A 59 59.78 4.53 -9.88
C HIS A 59 58.69 4.91 -10.87
N TYR A 60 57.47 4.49 -10.57
CA TYR A 60 56.27 4.88 -11.30
C TYR A 60 55.18 5.22 -10.28
N ASP A 61 54.25 6.08 -10.71
CA ASP A 61 53.05 6.41 -9.96
C ASP A 61 51.85 5.74 -10.62
N ALA A 62 50.96 5.18 -9.79
CA ALA A 62 49.71 4.56 -10.22
C ALA A 62 48.61 4.93 -9.25
N HIS A 63 47.37 5.00 -9.72
CA HIS A 63 46.20 5.26 -8.89
C HIS A 63 45.08 4.27 -9.20
N PHE A 64 44.25 3.95 -8.21
CA PHE A 64 43.03 3.20 -8.44
C PHE A 64 42.04 4.04 -9.25
N ASP A 65 41.38 3.43 -10.23
CA ASP A 65 40.27 4.06 -10.92
C ASP A 65 39.13 4.34 -9.91
N LYS A 66 38.46 5.48 -10.02
CA LYS A 66 37.28 5.80 -9.21
C LYS A 66 36.09 4.88 -9.51
N GLU A 67 36.13 4.15 -10.62
CA GLU A 67 35.12 3.15 -11.00
C GLU A 67 35.37 1.75 -10.37
N THR A 68 36.37 1.58 -9.49
CA THR A 68 36.60 0.27 -8.84
C THR A 68 35.39 -0.15 -7.99
N VAL A 69 34.86 -1.34 -8.30
CA VAL A 69 33.87 -2.04 -7.48
C VAL A 69 34.53 -2.39 -6.14
N PRO A 70 33.92 -2.04 -4.99
CA PRO A 70 34.45 -2.42 -3.68
C PRO A 70 34.65 -3.93 -3.54
N GLY A 71 35.67 -4.31 -2.77
CA GLY A 71 36.10 -5.70 -2.56
C GLY A 71 37.61 -5.87 -2.70
N GLU A 72 38.03 -7.13 -2.83
CA GLU A 72 39.44 -7.49 -2.98
C GLU A 72 39.94 -7.17 -4.40
N VAL A 73 40.96 -6.31 -4.48
CA VAL A 73 41.69 -6.02 -5.71
C VAL A 73 43.05 -6.69 -5.61
N VAL A 74 43.29 -7.65 -6.50
CA VAL A 74 44.59 -8.34 -6.61
C VAL A 74 45.48 -7.52 -7.55
N ILE A 75 46.57 -7.01 -6.99
CA ILE A 75 47.64 -6.35 -7.76
C ILE A 75 48.71 -7.39 -8.03
N ASP A 76 48.74 -7.90 -9.27
CA ASP A 76 49.77 -8.83 -9.73
C ASP A 76 50.96 -8.06 -10.30
N THR A 77 52.13 -8.20 -9.69
CA THR A 77 53.37 -7.53 -10.10
C THR A 77 54.23 -8.46 -10.95
N PRO A 78 54.24 -8.34 -12.29
CA PRO A 78 55.07 -9.20 -13.12
C PRO A 78 56.53 -8.75 -12.99
N THR A 79 57.37 -9.61 -12.43
CA THR A 79 58.81 -9.39 -12.26
C THR A 79 59.54 -10.67 -12.63
N GLU A 80 60.82 -10.58 -13.05
CA GLU A 80 61.64 -11.77 -13.34
C GLU A 80 61.84 -12.69 -12.12
N GLU A 81 61.72 -12.12 -10.91
CA GLU A 81 61.58 -12.87 -9.66
C GLU A 81 60.13 -12.77 -9.20
N ASN A 82 59.25 -13.70 -9.62
CA ASN A 82 57.83 -13.80 -9.23
C ASN A 82 57.57 -13.39 -7.76
N PHE A 83 57.33 -12.10 -7.50
CA PHE A 83 56.89 -11.64 -6.19
C PHE A 83 55.46 -12.13 -5.97
N PRO A 84 55.09 -12.49 -4.72
CA PRO A 84 53.71 -12.82 -4.43
C PRO A 84 52.82 -11.58 -4.72
N PRO A 85 51.63 -11.77 -5.30
CA PRO A 85 50.70 -10.68 -5.54
C PRO A 85 50.35 -9.95 -4.24
N SER A 86 50.05 -8.66 -4.35
CA SER A 86 49.58 -7.84 -3.23
C SER A 86 48.08 -7.68 -3.31
N GLU A 87 47.39 -8.00 -2.22
CA GLU A 87 45.94 -7.82 -2.10
C GLU A 87 45.65 -6.46 -1.45
N VAL A 88 44.81 -5.66 -2.10
CA VAL A 88 44.32 -4.39 -1.58
C VAL A 88 42.81 -4.47 -1.45
N HIS A 89 42.33 -4.36 -0.20
CA HIS A 89 40.91 -4.33 0.09
C HIS A 89 40.34 -2.92 -0.09
N VAL A 90 39.54 -2.73 -1.15
CA VAL A 90 38.86 -1.46 -1.43
C VAL A 90 37.52 -1.46 -0.72
N ARG A 91 37.34 -0.50 0.19
CA ARG A 91 36.14 -0.39 1.01
C ARG A 91 35.20 0.71 0.50
N PRO A 92 33.87 0.51 0.59
CA PRO A 92 32.92 1.57 0.30
C PRO A 92 33.08 2.77 1.24
N ASP A 93 32.69 3.96 0.78
CA ASP A 93 32.48 5.14 1.63
C ASP A 93 31.13 5.02 2.36
N TYR A 94 31.03 4.02 3.22
CA TYR A 94 29.83 3.68 3.99
C TYR A 94 30.22 3.01 5.31
N ASN A 95 29.54 3.35 6.41
CA ASN A 95 29.94 2.92 7.75
C ASN A 95 28.85 2.18 8.55
N GLN A 96 27.62 2.11 8.04
CA GLN A 96 26.52 1.42 8.73
C GLN A 96 26.65 -0.09 8.51
N GLY A 97 27.02 -0.82 9.57
CA GLY A 97 27.28 -2.27 9.52
C GLY A 97 26.02 -3.14 9.52
N ILE A 98 24.86 -2.59 9.88
CA ILE A 98 23.60 -3.30 9.93
C ILE A 98 22.43 -2.35 9.64
N ASP A 99 21.46 -2.84 8.89
CA ASP A 99 20.14 -2.24 8.75
C ASP A 99 19.07 -3.34 8.73
N LYS A 100 17.84 -2.96 9.10
CA LYS A 100 16.73 -3.89 9.25
C LYS A 100 15.47 -3.28 8.68
N SER A 101 14.67 -4.09 8.01
CA SER A 101 13.32 -3.77 7.56
C SER A 101 12.40 -4.96 7.76
N GLY A 102 11.09 -4.73 7.69
CA GLY A 102 10.08 -5.77 7.81
C GLY A 102 8.94 -5.55 6.84
N HIS A 103 8.29 -6.63 6.42
CA HIS A 103 7.03 -6.62 5.69
C HIS A 103 6.21 -7.87 6.03
N PHE A 104 4.95 -7.89 5.64
CA PHE A 104 4.07 -9.04 5.85
C PHE A 104 3.93 -9.89 4.58
N ASP A 105 3.46 -11.13 4.75
CA ASP A 105 3.10 -12.03 3.65
C ASP A 105 1.93 -11.50 2.80
N LYS A 106 0.99 -10.81 3.46
CA LYS A 106 -0.14 -10.14 2.82
C LYS A 106 -0.66 -8.99 3.69
N THR A 107 -1.51 -8.16 3.10
CA THR A 107 -2.34 -7.21 3.84
C THR A 107 -3.71 -7.12 3.18
N PRO A 108 -4.82 -7.03 3.94
CA PRO A 108 -4.91 -7.18 5.39
C PRO A 108 -4.78 -8.64 5.83
N ASN A 109 -4.92 -8.88 7.14
CA ASN A 109 -4.92 -10.18 7.82
C ASN A 109 -3.62 -10.98 7.66
N PRO A 110 -2.43 -10.38 7.85
CA PRO A 110 -1.17 -11.09 7.69
C PRO A 110 -1.08 -12.32 8.61
N SER A 111 -0.35 -13.34 8.17
CA SER A 111 -0.05 -14.51 9.00
C SER A 111 1.44 -14.64 9.32
N GLU A 112 2.28 -13.88 8.61
CA GLU A 112 3.73 -13.91 8.79
C GLU A 112 4.33 -12.50 8.77
N VAL A 113 5.41 -12.32 9.52
CA VAL A 113 6.31 -11.17 9.41
C VAL A 113 7.62 -11.66 8.79
N ILE A 114 8.05 -11.00 7.71
CA ILE A 114 9.32 -11.22 7.04
C ILE A 114 10.25 -10.08 7.40
N TRP A 115 11.32 -10.38 8.12
CA TRP A 115 12.37 -9.41 8.47
C TRP A 115 13.57 -9.58 7.54
N GLU A 116 13.97 -8.50 6.89
CA GLU A 116 15.19 -8.44 6.08
C GLU A 116 16.24 -7.62 6.81
N ILE A 117 17.42 -8.20 6.99
CA ILE A 117 18.55 -7.59 7.69
C ILE A 117 19.75 -7.61 6.74
N ASN A 118 20.22 -6.44 6.31
CA ASN A 118 21.45 -6.35 5.53
C ASN A 118 22.61 -6.10 6.49
N ILE A 119 23.67 -6.90 6.38
CA ILE A 119 24.84 -6.84 7.27
C ILE A 119 26.13 -6.63 6.48
N ASN A 120 27.07 -5.95 7.13
CA ASN A 120 28.45 -5.74 6.67
C ASN A 120 28.59 -5.02 5.32
N ARG A 121 27.67 -4.10 4.99
CA ARG A 121 27.81 -3.24 3.80
C ARG A 121 29.10 -2.39 3.76
N PRO A 122 29.76 -2.03 4.87
CA PRO A 122 31.09 -1.41 4.87
C PRO A 122 32.25 -2.34 4.46
N LEU A 123 31.97 -3.62 4.20
CA LEU A 123 32.93 -4.69 3.91
C LEU A 123 34.06 -4.75 4.96
N ASN A 124 33.71 -4.70 6.25
CA ASN A 124 34.67 -4.93 7.33
C ASN A 124 35.00 -6.41 7.45
N THR A 125 36.22 -6.72 7.88
CA THR A 125 36.59 -8.09 8.24
C THR A 125 35.86 -8.51 9.51
N MET A 126 34.89 -9.39 9.31
CA MET A 126 34.15 -10.09 10.34
C MET A 126 34.88 -11.38 10.71
N GLU A 127 35.00 -11.67 12.01
CA GLU A 127 35.62 -12.91 12.50
C GLU A 127 34.69 -13.63 13.49
N ASN A 128 34.27 -14.84 13.15
CA ASN A 128 33.29 -15.66 13.88
C ASN A 128 32.03 -14.86 14.23
N ALA A 129 31.56 -14.06 13.28
CA ALA A 129 30.44 -13.15 13.50
C ALA A 129 29.16 -13.90 13.88
N THR A 130 28.33 -13.23 14.66
CA THR A 130 27.01 -13.72 15.03
C THR A 130 25.95 -12.66 14.81
N LEU A 131 24.76 -13.10 14.39
CA LEU A 131 23.59 -12.24 14.27
C LEU A 131 22.50 -12.78 15.19
N THR A 132 22.04 -11.94 16.11
CA THR A 132 20.95 -12.27 17.03
C THR A 132 19.75 -11.40 16.66
N ASP A 133 18.59 -12.01 16.46
CA ASP A 133 17.34 -11.31 16.16
C ASP A 133 16.22 -11.93 17.01
N PRO A 134 16.00 -11.47 18.25
CA PRO A 134 14.98 -12.04 19.12
C PRO A 134 13.58 -11.85 18.53
N MET A 135 12.82 -12.93 18.40
CA MET A 135 11.46 -12.86 17.85
C MET A 135 10.60 -11.87 18.66
N PRO A 136 9.88 -10.93 18.01
CA PRO A 136 8.98 -10.04 18.70
C PRO A 136 7.85 -10.83 19.39
N ALA A 137 7.32 -10.28 20.49
CA ALA A 137 6.22 -10.92 21.21
C ALA A 137 5.02 -11.17 20.28
N GLY A 138 4.37 -12.33 20.42
CA GLY A 138 3.27 -12.74 19.54
C GLY A 138 3.71 -13.28 18.18
N THR A 139 5.00 -13.62 18.03
CA THR A 139 5.51 -14.29 16.83
C THR A 139 6.40 -15.47 17.18
N THR A 140 6.45 -16.44 16.28
CA THR A 140 7.25 -17.66 16.38
C THR A 140 8.21 -17.78 15.20
N TYR A 141 9.48 -18.11 15.47
CA TYR A 141 10.49 -18.35 14.42
C TYR A 141 10.09 -19.51 13.50
N LYS A 142 10.18 -19.29 12.18
CA LYS A 142 9.87 -20.31 11.17
C LYS A 142 11.12 -20.74 10.38
N SER A 143 11.84 -19.79 9.81
CA SER A 143 13.02 -20.07 8.97
C SER A 143 13.92 -18.87 8.83
N VAL A 144 15.17 -19.12 8.40
CA VAL A 144 16.10 -18.09 7.95
C VAL A 144 16.78 -18.51 6.65
N VAL A 145 16.99 -17.56 5.75
CA VAL A 145 17.81 -17.74 4.55
C VAL A 145 18.78 -16.57 4.44
N ILE A 146 20.05 -16.87 4.11
CA ILE A 146 21.11 -15.87 4.01
C ILE A 146 21.63 -15.84 2.57
N TYR A 147 21.70 -14.65 1.98
CA TYR A 147 22.18 -14.43 0.62
C TYR A 147 23.40 -13.50 0.61
N PRO A 148 24.41 -13.77 -0.23
CA PRO A 148 25.50 -12.82 -0.48
C PRO A 148 24.98 -11.54 -1.15
N GLU A 149 25.54 -10.39 -0.76
CA GLU A 149 25.28 -9.09 -1.38
C GLU A 149 26.49 -8.55 -2.15
N THR A 150 26.25 -7.81 -3.22
CA THR A 150 27.28 -6.98 -3.86
C THR A 150 27.02 -5.52 -3.51
N VAL A 151 28.04 -4.85 -2.99
CA VAL A 151 27.94 -3.49 -2.47
C VAL A 151 28.69 -2.53 -3.36
N GLY A 152 28.05 -1.41 -3.70
CA GLY A 152 28.66 -0.36 -4.51
C GLY A 152 29.51 0.62 -3.68
N PRO A 153 30.24 1.53 -4.35
CA PRO A 153 31.18 2.45 -3.71
C PRO A 153 30.61 3.31 -2.57
N ASN A 154 29.29 3.56 -2.53
CA ASN A 154 28.65 4.37 -1.49
C ASN A 154 27.80 3.53 -0.52
N GLY A 155 27.98 2.20 -0.50
CA GLY A 155 27.25 1.30 0.38
C GLY A 155 25.86 0.87 -0.12
N GLU A 156 25.47 1.28 -1.33
CA GLU A 156 24.25 0.82 -1.98
C GLU A 156 24.32 -0.67 -2.31
N ILE A 157 23.19 -1.37 -2.17
CA ILE A 157 23.08 -2.78 -2.56
C ILE A 157 22.90 -2.83 -4.08
N LEU A 158 23.90 -3.32 -4.80
CA LEU A 158 23.84 -3.49 -6.26
C LEU A 158 23.08 -4.75 -6.65
N SER A 159 23.27 -5.84 -5.89
CA SER A 159 22.58 -7.11 -6.11
C SER A 159 22.58 -8.00 -4.88
N VAL A 160 21.57 -8.88 -4.79
CA VAL A 160 21.47 -9.96 -3.82
C VAL A 160 21.47 -11.29 -4.58
N ASP A 161 22.43 -12.18 -4.30
CA ASP A 161 22.54 -13.48 -4.98
C ASP A 161 21.54 -14.49 -4.41
N LYS A 162 20.26 -14.34 -4.82
CA LYS A 162 19.18 -15.27 -4.45
C LYS A 162 19.33 -16.66 -5.08
N ALA A 163 20.22 -16.83 -6.07
CA ALA A 163 20.44 -18.12 -6.72
C ALA A 163 21.38 -19.04 -5.92
N HIS A 164 22.25 -18.46 -5.08
CA HIS A 164 23.21 -19.19 -4.26
C HIS A 164 23.13 -18.78 -2.78
N PRO A 165 22.04 -19.14 -2.07
CA PRO A 165 21.98 -18.94 -0.62
C PRO A 165 23.10 -19.72 0.08
N LEU A 166 23.52 -19.22 1.24
CA LEU A 166 24.41 -19.94 2.13
C LEU A 166 23.78 -21.25 2.60
N VAL A 167 24.62 -22.23 2.92
CA VAL A 167 24.19 -23.56 3.34
C VAL A 167 24.34 -23.74 4.86
N GLU A 168 23.23 -23.95 5.56
CA GLU A 168 23.24 -24.25 7.00
C GLU A 168 24.07 -25.53 7.31
N GLY A 169 24.83 -25.48 8.39
CA GLY A 169 25.78 -26.52 8.81
C GLY A 169 27.12 -26.49 8.09
N THR A 170 27.24 -25.72 6.99
CA THR A 170 28.50 -25.55 6.23
C THR A 170 29.03 -24.12 6.32
N ASP A 171 28.16 -23.15 6.02
CA ASP A 171 28.46 -21.72 5.94
C ASP A 171 28.04 -20.97 7.21
N TYR A 172 27.00 -21.46 7.89
CA TYR A 172 26.50 -20.91 9.16
C TYR A 172 25.78 -21.99 9.98
N THR A 173 25.49 -21.71 11.25
CA THR A 173 24.60 -22.52 12.10
C THR A 173 23.53 -21.63 12.73
N VAL A 174 22.34 -22.18 12.97
CA VAL A 174 21.24 -21.50 13.68
C VAL A 174 20.95 -22.23 14.99
N ASP A 175 20.83 -21.49 16.09
CA ASP A 175 20.41 -22.08 17.37
C ASP A 175 18.87 -22.06 17.55
N ALA A 176 18.38 -22.63 18.65
CA ALA A 176 16.94 -22.72 18.92
C ALA A 176 16.24 -21.35 19.09
N ASN A 177 17.00 -20.27 19.33
CA ASN A 177 16.49 -18.90 19.46
C ASN A 177 16.63 -18.11 18.15
N GLY A 178 17.02 -18.76 17.05
CA GLY A 178 17.24 -18.12 15.77
C GLY A 178 18.60 -17.41 15.65
N LYS A 179 19.52 -17.57 16.60
CA LYS A 179 20.84 -16.91 16.50
C LYS A 179 21.68 -17.58 15.42
N ILE A 180 22.21 -16.77 14.51
CA ILE A 180 23.12 -17.21 13.45
C ILE A 180 24.57 -17.09 13.93
N THR A 181 25.40 -18.08 13.62
CA THR A 181 26.86 -18.02 13.72
C THR A 181 27.47 -18.38 12.37
N PHE A 182 28.29 -17.49 11.81
CA PHE A 182 28.99 -17.74 10.54
C PHE A 182 30.18 -18.68 10.76
N ILE A 183 30.30 -19.71 9.91
CA ILE A 183 31.32 -20.76 10.02
C ILE A 183 31.95 -21.07 8.64
N GLY A 184 32.85 -22.06 8.59
CA GLY A 184 33.45 -22.51 7.35
C GLY A 184 34.21 -21.39 6.63
N LYS A 185 33.94 -21.20 5.34
CA LYS A 185 34.56 -20.13 4.53
C LYS A 185 34.15 -18.72 4.97
N TYR A 186 33.08 -18.59 5.76
CA TYR A 186 32.60 -17.30 6.29
C TYR A 186 32.96 -17.09 7.77
N ALA A 187 33.71 -18.00 8.40
CA ALA A 187 34.24 -17.78 9.74
C ALA A 187 35.17 -16.55 9.81
N LYS A 188 35.79 -16.18 8.68
CA LYS A 188 36.46 -14.89 8.49
C LYS A 188 36.11 -14.39 7.09
N THR A 189 35.46 -13.23 7.00
CA THR A 189 34.93 -12.72 5.73
C THR A 189 34.74 -11.21 5.74
N ASP A 190 34.90 -10.59 4.58
CA ASP A 190 34.54 -9.19 4.31
C ASP A 190 33.22 -9.07 3.54
N GLN A 191 32.61 -10.20 3.16
CA GLN A 191 31.35 -10.29 2.43
C GLN A 191 30.18 -9.62 3.19
N ALA A 192 29.33 -8.89 2.46
CA ALA A 192 28.04 -8.40 2.93
C ALA A 192 26.93 -9.43 2.67
N PHE A 193 25.88 -9.44 3.49
CA PHE A 193 24.80 -10.43 3.39
C PHE A 193 23.42 -9.84 3.66
N ASN A 194 22.42 -10.36 2.93
CA ASN A 194 21.00 -10.16 3.19
C ASN A 194 20.49 -11.39 3.95
N VAL A 195 20.06 -11.19 5.20
CA VAL A 195 19.49 -12.23 6.06
C VAL A 195 17.98 -12.03 6.12
N VAL A 196 17.23 -13.04 5.68
CA VAL A 196 15.76 -13.03 5.65
C VAL A 196 15.23 -14.00 6.69
N TYR A 197 14.66 -13.47 7.77
CA TYR A 197 13.90 -14.23 8.76
C TYR A 197 12.42 -14.23 8.41
N THR A 198 11.79 -15.40 8.49
CA THR A 198 10.34 -15.54 8.43
C THR A 198 9.83 -15.97 9.80
N THR A 199 8.80 -15.27 10.29
CA THR A 199 8.16 -15.54 11.58
C THR A 199 6.66 -15.68 11.38
N SER A 200 6.02 -16.69 11.98
CA SER A 200 4.55 -16.75 12.02
C SER A 200 4.02 -15.84 13.11
N ILE A 201 2.86 -15.23 12.89
CA ILE A 201 2.11 -14.50 13.92
C ILE A 201 1.27 -15.52 14.70
N ASP A 202 1.33 -15.46 16.02
CA ASP A 202 0.61 -16.39 16.88
C ASP A 202 -0.90 -16.07 16.88
N ASP A 203 -1.76 -17.09 16.85
CA ASP A 203 -3.22 -16.92 16.75
C ASP A 203 -3.82 -16.05 17.87
N ASP A 204 -3.23 -16.09 19.08
CA ASP A 204 -3.67 -15.30 20.24
C ASP A 204 -3.31 -13.80 20.14
N THR A 205 -2.44 -13.45 19.20
CA THR A 205 -2.04 -12.08 18.90
C THR A 205 -2.98 -11.42 17.88
N ILE A 206 -3.74 -12.22 17.11
CA ILE A 206 -4.66 -11.75 16.09
C ILE A 206 -5.97 -11.24 16.73
N PRO A 207 -6.33 -9.96 16.58
CA PRO A 207 -7.56 -9.41 17.16
C PRO A 207 -8.81 -9.99 16.48
N GLU A 208 -9.67 -10.69 17.24
CA GLU A 208 -10.91 -11.29 16.70
C GLU A 208 -11.86 -10.29 16.05
N LYS A 209 -11.86 -9.03 16.51
CA LYS A 209 -12.74 -7.94 16.04
C LYS A 209 -12.06 -6.99 15.05
N GLY A 210 -10.89 -7.36 14.54
CA GLY A 210 -10.05 -6.49 13.73
C GLY A 210 -9.32 -5.42 14.55
N GLY A 211 -8.52 -4.61 13.86
CA GLY A 211 -7.65 -3.60 14.44
C GLY A 211 -6.22 -3.71 13.93
N ASN A 212 -5.29 -3.05 14.61
CA ASN A 212 -3.88 -3.04 14.24
C ASN A 212 -3.02 -3.67 15.34
N VAL A 213 -1.98 -4.42 14.93
CA VAL A 213 -0.97 -4.97 15.82
C VAL A 213 0.41 -4.51 15.35
N ASN A 214 1.16 -3.85 16.24
CA ASN A 214 2.52 -3.42 15.95
C ASN A 214 3.53 -4.51 16.36
N PHE A 215 4.45 -4.83 15.45
CA PHE A 215 5.60 -5.68 15.74
C PHE A 215 6.86 -4.85 15.61
N THR A 216 7.63 -4.78 16.69
CA THR A 216 8.94 -4.12 16.71
C THR A 216 10.02 -5.14 17.02
N ASN A 217 11.04 -5.21 16.18
CA ASN A 217 12.11 -6.18 16.27
C ASN A 217 13.49 -5.51 16.14
N THR A 218 14.46 -5.95 16.93
CA THR A 218 15.82 -5.40 16.97
C THR A 218 16.83 -6.52 16.79
N ALA A 219 17.64 -6.41 15.74
CA ALA A 219 18.74 -7.32 15.48
C ALA A 219 20.07 -6.74 15.97
N THR A 220 20.97 -7.59 16.45
CA THR A 220 22.33 -7.26 16.88
C THR A 220 23.33 -8.09 16.08
N LEU A 221 24.20 -7.41 15.33
CA LEU A 221 25.37 -8.01 14.68
C LEU A 221 26.58 -7.85 15.60
N ASN A 222 27.21 -8.98 15.97
CA ASN A 222 28.55 -9.02 16.51
C ASN A 222 29.51 -9.42 15.39
N ASP A 223 30.42 -8.53 14.98
CA ASP A 223 31.39 -8.78 13.90
C ASP A 223 32.68 -9.49 14.37
N GLY A 224 32.72 -9.97 15.62
CA GLY A 224 33.90 -10.48 16.30
C GLY A 224 34.66 -9.43 17.11
N LYS A 225 34.32 -8.14 16.97
CA LYS A 225 34.97 -7.02 17.67
C LYS A 225 33.98 -6.13 18.41
N THR A 226 32.86 -5.82 17.78
CA THR A 226 31.85 -4.86 18.26
C THR A 226 30.44 -5.35 17.98
N ASP A 227 29.51 -4.90 18.82
CA ASP A 227 28.07 -5.10 18.62
C ASP A 227 27.47 -3.85 17.96
N THR A 228 26.65 -4.05 16.93
CA THR A 228 25.86 -3.00 16.29
C THR A 228 24.42 -3.45 16.13
N ASP A 229 23.48 -2.55 16.41
CA ASP A 229 22.04 -2.86 16.40
C ASP A 229 21.31 -2.17 15.24
N ALA A 230 20.25 -2.80 14.75
CA ALA A 230 19.24 -2.18 13.91
C ALA A 230 17.84 -2.64 14.30
N SER A 231 16.89 -1.71 14.31
CA SER A 231 15.50 -1.98 14.64
C SER A 231 14.58 -1.65 13.47
N ALA A 232 13.49 -2.40 13.36
CA ALA A 232 12.40 -2.12 12.44
C ALA A 232 11.05 -2.36 13.13
N SER A 233 10.02 -1.69 12.64
CA SER A 233 8.66 -1.81 13.13
C SER A 233 7.70 -1.93 11.96
N VAL A 234 6.69 -2.78 12.10
CA VAL A 234 5.64 -2.99 11.11
C VAL A 234 4.27 -3.05 11.79
N ASP A 235 3.25 -2.52 11.13
CA ASP A 235 1.89 -2.45 11.63
C ASP A 235 0.96 -3.36 10.81
N ALA A 236 0.56 -4.49 11.41
CA ALA A 236 -0.36 -5.44 10.79
C ALA A 236 -1.78 -4.89 10.88
N GLU A 237 -2.50 -4.85 9.76
CA GLU A 237 -3.93 -4.54 9.73
C GLU A 237 -4.75 -5.83 9.69
N TYR A 238 -5.66 -6.00 10.63
CA TYR A 238 -6.65 -7.08 10.65
C TYR A 238 -8.05 -6.49 10.48
N LYS A 239 -8.83 -7.06 9.56
CA LYS A 239 -10.23 -6.65 9.38
C LYS A 239 -11.13 -7.31 10.43
N GLY A 240 -12.36 -6.80 10.54
CA GLY A 240 -13.38 -7.33 11.44
C GLY A 240 -14.25 -8.43 10.80
N PRO A 241 -15.06 -9.12 11.62
CA PRO A 241 -16.00 -10.15 11.15
C PRO A 241 -17.24 -9.56 10.46
N ILE A 242 -17.64 -8.34 10.81
CA ILE A 242 -18.81 -7.66 10.24
C ILE A 242 -18.62 -6.15 10.27
N THR A 243 -18.99 -5.47 9.19
CA THR A 243 -19.12 -4.00 9.16
C THR A 243 -20.31 -3.62 8.29
N LYS A 244 -21.06 -2.60 8.70
CA LYS A 244 -22.24 -2.11 7.98
C LYS A 244 -22.05 -0.65 7.57
N ASN A 245 -22.23 -0.40 6.29
CA ASN A 245 -22.03 0.89 5.66
C ASN A 245 -23.31 1.37 4.96
N GLY A 246 -23.49 2.69 4.89
CA GLY A 246 -24.70 3.36 4.40
C GLY A 246 -25.40 4.12 5.52
N PRO A 247 -26.62 4.64 5.30
CA PRO A 247 -27.30 4.68 4.01
C PRO A 247 -26.61 5.63 3.04
N TYR A 248 -26.46 5.22 1.77
CA TYR A 248 -25.98 6.08 0.70
C TYR A 248 -27.13 6.42 -0.26
N SER A 249 -27.57 7.68 -0.29
CA SER A 249 -28.66 8.11 -1.19
C SER A 249 -28.30 7.82 -2.65
N THR A 250 -29.25 7.25 -3.40
CA THR A 250 -29.17 7.14 -4.87
C THR A 250 -29.41 8.48 -5.56
N GLY A 251 -30.02 9.44 -4.85
CA GLY A 251 -30.52 10.70 -5.40
C GLY A 251 -31.95 10.62 -5.96
N ASP A 252 -32.54 9.43 -5.99
CA ASP A 252 -33.82 9.15 -6.65
C ASP A 252 -34.76 8.37 -5.72
N ASP A 253 -36.06 8.73 -5.74
CA ASP A 253 -37.19 8.00 -5.12
C ASP A 253 -36.97 7.56 -3.65
N GLN A 254 -36.13 8.28 -2.92
CA GLN A 254 -35.74 7.97 -1.55
C GLN A 254 -35.21 6.54 -1.36
N VAL A 255 -34.42 6.09 -2.34
CA VAL A 255 -33.72 4.81 -2.30
C VAL A 255 -32.31 5.02 -1.72
N TYR A 256 -31.89 4.09 -0.87
CA TYR A 256 -30.60 4.11 -0.20
C TYR A 256 -29.86 2.80 -0.42
N ASN A 257 -28.60 2.90 -0.86
CA ASN A 257 -27.69 1.76 -0.95
C ASN A 257 -27.07 1.46 0.42
N TRP A 258 -26.93 0.17 0.70
CA TRP A 258 -26.27 -0.37 1.87
C TRP A 258 -25.25 -1.41 1.47
N ASN A 259 -24.15 -1.45 2.22
CA ASN A 259 -23.12 -2.46 2.05
C ASN A 259 -22.88 -3.15 3.40
N VAL A 260 -22.76 -4.47 3.39
CA VAL A 260 -22.34 -5.28 4.54
C VAL A 260 -21.07 -6.02 4.17
N GLU A 261 -20.01 -5.77 4.92
CA GLU A 261 -18.71 -6.43 4.80
C GLU A 261 -18.67 -7.56 5.83
N TYR A 262 -18.85 -8.81 5.38
CA TYR A 262 -18.90 -9.98 6.24
C TYR A 262 -17.66 -10.86 6.04
N ASN A 263 -17.12 -11.37 7.14
CA ASN A 263 -15.95 -12.24 7.16
C ASN A 263 -14.72 -11.62 6.47
N TYR A 264 -14.54 -10.30 6.59
CA TYR A 264 -13.36 -9.63 6.04
C TYR A 264 -12.07 -10.04 6.79
N ASN A 265 -12.19 -10.64 7.98
CA ASN A 265 -11.12 -11.32 8.72
C ASN A 265 -10.80 -12.75 8.20
N GLU A 266 -11.40 -13.17 7.08
CA GLU A 266 -11.11 -14.40 6.32
C GLU A 266 -11.16 -15.70 7.16
N GLN A 267 -12.08 -15.77 8.12
CA GLN A 267 -12.29 -16.95 8.96
C GLN A 267 -13.13 -18.01 8.24
N LYS A 268 -13.04 -19.24 8.73
CA LYS A 268 -13.81 -20.38 8.21
C LYS A 268 -15.17 -20.45 8.89
N HIS A 269 -16.23 -20.31 8.10
CA HIS A 269 -17.61 -20.51 8.55
C HIS A 269 -18.24 -21.72 7.85
N LYS A 270 -19.12 -22.42 8.59
CA LYS A 270 -19.84 -23.59 8.07
C LYS A 270 -21.08 -23.20 7.32
N ALA A 271 -21.51 -24.06 6.39
CA ALA A 271 -22.82 -23.97 5.77
C ALA A 271 -23.91 -23.85 6.85
N GLY A 272 -24.78 -22.85 6.69
CA GLY A 272 -25.79 -22.46 7.67
C GLY A 272 -25.41 -21.23 8.51
N SER A 273 -24.18 -20.71 8.41
CA SER A 273 -23.85 -19.39 8.94
C SER A 273 -24.73 -18.31 8.30
N TYR A 274 -24.97 -17.22 9.02
CA TYR A 274 -25.90 -16.20 8.56
C TYR A 274 -25.56 -14.79 9.02
N ILE A 275 -26.10 -13.83 8.28
CA ILE A 275 -26.20 -12.41 8.66
C ILE A 275 -27.71 -12.12 8.81
N GLU A 276 -28.13 -11.70 9.99
CA GLU A 276 -29.47 -11.17 10.26
C GLU A 276 -29.41 -9.64 10.14
N ASP A 277 -30.22 -9.06 9.26
CA ASP A 277 -30.31 -7.63 9.03
C ASP A 277 -31.62 -7.11 9.64
N THR A 278 -31.59 -5.96 10.32
CA THR A 278 -32.75 -5.34 10.98
C THR A 278 -32.81 -3.87 10.63
N MET A 279 -33.81 -3.50 9.84
CA MET A 279 -34.09 -2.14 9.36
C MET A 279 -35.02 -1.37 10.32
N SER A 280 -34.96 -0.04 10.35
CA SER A 280 -35.95 0.80 11.03
C SER A 280 -37.29 0.76 10.31
N ASP A 281 -38.41 0.96 11.00
CA ASP A 281 -39.77 0.91 10.43
C ASP A 281 -39.99 1.81 9.21
N ALA A 282 -39.20 2.89 9.09
CA ALA A 282 -39.27 3.89 8.02
C ALA A 282 -38.91 3.36 6.63
N ILE A 283 -38.12 2.29 6.54
CA ILE A 283 -37.60 1.77 5.26
C ILE A 283 -38.03 0.34 5.02
N GLU A 284 -38.08 -0.08 3.77
CA GLU A 284 -38.26 -1.47 3.37
C GLU A 284 -37.18 -1.92 2.39
N LEU A 285 -36.89 -3.21 2.39
CA LEU A 285 -35.96 -3.80 1.42
C LEU A 285 -36.56 -3.72 0.02
N VAL A 286 -35.79 -3.19 -0.94
CA VAL A 286 -36.17 -3.25 -2.35
C VAL A 286 -36.03 -4.70 -2.82
N ASP A 287 -37.15 -5.30 -3.26
CA ASP A 287 -37.17 -6.71 -3.68
C ASP A 287 -36.18 -6.99 -4.82
N GLY A 288 -35.47 -8.12 -4.72
CA GLY A 288 -34.44 -8.50 -5.68
C GLY A 288 -33.18 -7.62 -5.71
N SER A 289 -33.01 -6.67 -4.78
CA SER A 289 -31.83 -5.79 -4.76
C SER A 289 -30.58 -6.42 -4.14
N VAL A 290 -30.73 -7.48 -3.34
CA VAL A 290 -29.63 -8.08 -2.58
C VAL A 290 -28.70 -8.88 -3.49
N LYS A 291 -27.44 -8.45 -3.56
CA LYS A 291 -26.37 -9.13 -4.30
C LYS A 291 -25.17 -9.33 -3.41
N LEU A 292 -24.60 -10.52 -3.44
CA LEU A 292 -23.41 -10.87 -2.68
C LEU A 292 -22.22 -11.10 -3.61
N TYR A 293 -21.05 -10.61 -3.23
CA TYR A 293 -19.83 -10.78 -3.99
C TYR A 293 -18.73 -11.38 -3.12
N LYS A 294 -17.94 -12.30 -3.69
CA LYS A 294 -16.68 -12.70 -3.07
C LYS A 294 -15.71 -11.53 -3.11
N ILE A 295 -14.98 -11.33 -2.02
CA ILE A 295 -13.99 -10.28 -1.90
C ILE A 295 -12.62 -10.91 -1.66
N THR A 296 -11.62 -10.36 -2.35
CA THR A 296 -10.20 -10.60 -2.12
C THR A 296 -9.50 -9.25 -1.96
N PHE A 297 -8.25 -9.24 -1.50
CA PHE A 297 -7.48 -8.01 -1.34
C PHE A 297 -6.25 -8.02 -2.27
N ASP A 298 -5.90 -6.85 -2.80
CA ASP A 298 -4.66 -6.68 -3.56
C ASP A 298 -3.44 -6.59 -2.63
N LYS A 299 -2.24 -6.45 -3.21
CA LYS A 299 -0.98 -6.35 -2.47
C LYS A 299 -0.91 -5.13 -1.52
N ASP A 300 -1.73 -4.11 -1.77
CA ASP A 300 -1.79 -2.87 -1.02
C ASP A 300 -2.97 -2.87 -0.03
N GLY A 301 -3.73 -3.97 0.05
CA GLY A 301 -4.88 -4.14 0.94
C GLY A 301 -6.19 -3.57 0.40
N ASN A 302 -6.25 -3.16 -0.87
CA ASN A 302 -7.49 -2.66 -1.47
C ASN A 302 -8.43 -3.81 -1.81
N GLU A 303 -9.73 -3.57 -1.60
CA GLU A 303 -10.80 -4.49 -1.95
C GLU A 303 -10.84 -4.76 -3.47
N ILE A 304 -10.79 -6.03 -3.85
CA ILE A 304 -11.09 -6.52 -5.18
C ILE A 304 -12.43 -7.25 -5.14
N LYS A 305 -13.43 -6.70 -5.83
CA LYS A 305 -14.73 -7.34 -6.02
C LYS A 305 -14.61 -8.50 -7.02
N GLY A 306 -14.86 -9.71 -6.55
CA GLY A 306 -14.81 -10.96 -7.31
C GLY A 306 -16.18 -11.38 -7.85
N ALA A 307 -16.37 -12.69 -7.99
CA ALA A 307 -17.59 -13.27 -8.54
C ALA A 307 -18.82 -13.02 -7.65
N GLU A 308 -19.94 -12.72 -8.28
CA GLU A 308 -21.26 -12.69 -7.65
C GLU A 308 -21.66 -14.10 -7.19
N LEU A 309 -22.12 -14.21 -5.94
CA LEU A 309 -22.70 -15.42 -5.38
C LEU A 309 -24.13 -15.57 -5.89
N LYS A 310 -24.57 -16.80 -6.11
CA LYS A 310 -25.91 -17.07 -6.65
C LYS A 310 -26.90 -17.41 -5.56
N GLU A 311 -28.00 -16.67 -5.51
CA GLU A 311 -29.13 -17.03 -4.65
C GLU A 311 -29.70 -18.41 -5.05
N GLY A 312 -30.04 -19.22 -4.05
CA GLY A 312 -30.51 -20.61 -4.20
C GLY A 312 -29.39 -21.65 -4.37
N GLU A 313 -28.18 -21.25 -4.74
CA GLU A 313 -27.01 -22.14 -4.86
C GLU A 313 -25.96 -21.89 -3.76
N ASP A 314 -25.60 -20.63 -3.53
CA ASP A 314 -24.54 -20.22 -2.60
C ASP A 314 -25.10 -19.63 -1.31
N TYR A 315 -26.21 -18.90 -1.39
CA TYR A 315 -26.94 -18.34 -0.25
C TYR A 315 -28.46 -18.36 -0.50
N LYS A 316 -29.26 -18.07 0.52
CA LYS A 316 -30.69 -17.77 0.39
C LYS A 316 -31.08 -16.60 1.28
N LEU A 317 -32.07 -15.84 0.85
CA LEU A 317 -32.73 -14.84 1.69
C LEU A 317 -33.89 -15.48 2.45
N VAL A 318 -34.00 -15.17 3.74
CA VAL A 318 -35.06 -15.68 4.62
C VAL A 318 -35.66 -14.49 5.39
N PRO A 319 -36.79 -13.94 4.96
CA PRO A 319 -37.52 -12.94 5.73
C PRO A 319 -37.94 -13.47 7.10
N ASP A 320 -37.98 -12.63 8.12
CA ASP A 320 -38.56 -13.02 9.41
C ASP A 320 -40.09 -13.13 9.29
N PRO A 321 -40.71 -14.23 9.75
CA PRO A 321 -42.14 -14.44 9.60
C PRO A 321 -43.00 -13.52 10.47
N ASN A 322 -42.42 -12.86 11.48
CA ASN A 322 -43.13 -12.02 12.44
C ASN A 322 -42.70 -10.54 12.37
N ASP A 323 -41.61 -10.24 11.67
CA ASP A 323 -41.03 -8.90 11.59
C ASP A 323 -40.63 -8.57 10.13
N PRO A 324 -41.41 -7.75 9.41
CA PRO A 324 -41.10 -7.40 8.03
C PRO A 324 -39.82 -6.58 7.88
N GLN A 325 -39.27 -6.04 8.98
CA GLN A 325 -38.03 -5.28 8.98
C GLN A 325 -36.78 -6.15 9.08
N LYS A 326 -36.97 -7.47 9.18
CA LYS A 326 -35.87 -8.42 9.37
C LYS A 326 -35.79 -9.43 8.25
N PHE A 327 -34.56 -9.70 7.83
CA PHE A 327 -34.27 -10.80 6.94
C PHE A 327 -32.90 -11.40 7.27
N LYS A 328 -32.71 -12.66 6.90
CA LYS A 328 -31.42 -13.34 6.98
C LYS A 328 -30.86 -13.64 5.61
N ILE A 329 -29.57 -13.42 5.47
CA ILE A 329 -28.75 -13.99 4.41
C ILE A 329 -28.13 -15.26 5.00
N VAL A 330 -28.55 -16.44 4.53
CA VAL A 330 -28.07 -17.74 5.02
C VAL A 330 -27.16 -18.38 3.96
N PHE A 331 -25.90 -18.63 4.30
CA PHE A 331 -24.95 -19.28 3.39
C PHE A 331 -25.23 -20.78 3.30
N LEU A 332 -25.33 -21.31 2.08
CA LEU A 332 -25.67 -22.71 1.80
C LEU A 332 -24.44 -23.63 1.73
N LYS A 333 -23.23 -23.04 1.75
CA LYS A 333 -21.94 -23.71 1.66
C LYS A 333 -20.99 -23.17 2.73
N ASP A 334 -19.96 -23.95 3.05
CA ASP A 334 -18.83 -23.45 3.83
C ASP A 334 -18.18 -22.26 3.11
N ILE A 335 -17.80 -21.23 3.85
CA ILE A 335 -17.07 -20.07 3.33
C ILE A 335 -15.78 -19.86 4.13
N ASP A 336 -14.73 -19.46 3.44
CA ASP A 336 -13.42 -19.13 3.98
C ASP A 336 -12.85 -17.86 3.33
N TYR A 337 -13.74 -17.03 2.79
CA TYR A 337 -13.44 -15.80 2.06
C TYR A 337 -14.35 -14.67 2.54
N ALA A 338 -13.91 -13.45 2.31
CA ALA A 338 -14.67 -12.24 2.57
C ALA A 338 -15.87 -12.08 1.62
N VAL A 339 -16.98 -11.57 2.12
CA VAL A 339 -18.22 -11.37 1.34
C VAL A 339 -18.72 -9.95 1.51
N LYS A 340 -19.04 -9.30 0.40
CA LYS A 340 -19.74 -8.02 0.39
C LYS A 340 -21.17 -8.21 -0.07
N ALA A 341 -22.12 -7.95 0.81
CA ALA A 341 -23.53 -7.86 0.43
C ALA A 341 -23.86 -6.40 0.11
N GLU A 342 -24.47 -6.17 -1.04
CA GLU A 342 -24.95 -4.86 -1.50
C GLU A 342 -26.45 -4.99 -1.73
N TYR A 343 -27.23 -4.04 -1.20
CA TYR A 343 -28.68 -4.02 -1.39
C TYR A 343 -29.24 -2.61 -1.23
N GLN A 344 -30.51 -2.46 -1.54
CA GLN A 344 -31.21 -1.18 -1.50
C GLN A 344 -32.40 -1.24 -0.56
N THR A 345 -32.65 -0.14 0.12
CA THR A 345 -33.89 0.09 0.86
C THR A 345 -34.60 1.32 0.33
N LYS A 346 -35.93 1.36 0.40
CA LYS A 346 -36.75 2.51 0.03
C LYS A 346 -37.51 3.00 1.27
N VAL A 347 -37.72 4.31 1.40
CA VAL A 347 -38.63 4.85 2.42
C VAL A 347 -40.07 4.47 2.07
N LYS A 348 -40.84 4.02 3.07
CA LYS A 348 -42.22 3.53 2.87
C LYS A 348 -43.22 4.65 2.68
N ASP A 349 -43.08 5.72 3.45
CA ASP A 349 -44.05 6.82 3.53
C ASP A 349 -43.50 8.09 2.87
N ILE A 350 -44.39 9.02 2.54
CA ILE A 350 -44.01 10.36 2.06
C ILE A 350 -43.20 11.08 3.14
N VAL A 351 -42.02 11.55 2.77
CA VAL A 351 -41.12 12.30 3.67
C VAL A 351 -41.39 13.81 3.54
N ASP A 352 -42.32 14.26 4.38
CA ASP A 352 -42.66 15.67 4.57
C ASP A 352 -41.88 16.34 5.71
N GLU A 353 -41.09 15.58 6.47
CA GLU A 353 -40.09 16.07 7.42
C GLU A 353 -38.91 15.08 7.42
N ASN A 354 -37.74 15.47 7.93
CA ASN A 354 -36.60 14.54 7.96
C ASN A 354 -36.93 13.28 8.78
N VAL A 355 -36.78 12.10 8.19
CA VAL A 355 -37.06 10.81 8.82
C VAL A 355 -35.75 10.08 9.14
N PRO A 356 -35.49 9.69 10.40
CA PRO A 356 -34.34 8.87 10.75
C PRO A 356 -34.40 7.48 10.10
N ILE A 357 -33.28 7.09 9.50
CA ILE A 357 -33.09 5.77 8.90
C ILE A 357 -32.03 5.06 9.70
N GLU A 358 -32.34 3.85 10.18
CA GLU A 358 -31.39 3.01 10.89
C GLU A 358 -31.42 1.61 10.29
N ASN A 359 -30.26 0.98 10.25
CA ASN A 359 -30.18 -0.43 9.92
C ASN A 359 -29.02 -1.07 10.67
N SER A 360 -29.17 -2.31 11.13
CA SER A 360 -28.17 -3.08 11.86
C SER A 360 -28.04 -4.49 11.32
N VAL A 361 -26.90 -5.12 11.60
CA VAL A 361 -26.62 -6.52 11.28
C VAL A 361 -26.12 -7.27 12.50
N GLU A 362 -26.47 -8.55 12.58
CA GLU A 362 -25.96 -9.50 13.58
C GLU A 362 -25.62 -10.85 12.91
N THR A 363 -24.45 -11.40 13.20
CA THR A 363 -24.04 -12.71 12.68
C THR A 363 -24.50 -13.86 13.57
N ASP A 364 -24.36 -15.09 13.10
CA ASP A 364 -24.57 -16.31 13.90
C ASP A 364 -23.62 -16.44 15.10
N THR A 365 -22.48 -15.74 15.08
CA THR A 365 -21.52 -15.66 16.19
C THR A 365 -21.79 -14.52 17.18
N GLY A 366 -22.82 -13.71 16.92
CA GLY A 366 -23.19 -12.56 17.76
C GLY A 366 -22.38 -11.29 17.50
N ASP A 367 -21.63 -11.24 16.39
CA ASP A 367 -20.98 -10.00 15.93
C ASP A 367 -22.01 -9.05 15.37
N LYS A 368 -21.90 -7.76 15.72
CA LYS A 368 -22.89 -6.75 15.35
C LYS A 368 -22.25 -5.49 14.81
N ASP A 369 -22.94 -4.86 13.89
CA ASP A 369 -22.66 -3.48 13.49
C ASP A 369 -23.96 -2.80 13.03
N GLY A 370 -23.95 -1.47 12.96
CA GLY A 370 -25.12 -0.70 12.56
C GLY A 370 -24.73 0.65 11.99
N SER A 371 -25.55 1.17 11.09
CA SER A 371 -25.37 2.51 10.56
C SER A 371 -26.69 3.25 10.44
N THR A 372 -26.61 4.56 10.52
CA THR A 372 -27.77 5.45 10.58
C THR A 372 -27.61 6.62 9.62
N GLY A 373 -28.74 7.22 9.25
CA GLY A 373 -28.81 8.40 8.40
C GLY A 373 -30.19 9.05 8.49
N ASN A 374 -30.49 9.92 7.55
CA ASN A 374 -31.79 10.58 7.46
C ASN A 374 -32.28 10.62 6.02
N ALA A 375 -33.55 10.31 5.81
CA ALA A 375 -34.25 10.75 4.62
C ALA A 375 -34.60 12.22 4.75
N THR A 376 -34.25 13.01 3.75
CA THR A 376 -34.54 14.43 3.71
C THR A 376 -35.91 14.70 3.12
N GLN A 377 -36.54 15.77 3.58
CA GLN A 377 -37.82 16.25 3.05
C GLN A 377 -37.73 16.50 1.53
N GLU A 378 -38.57 15.81 0.76
CA GLU A 378 -38.64 15.93 -0.70
C GLU A 378 -40.07 16.04 -1.23
N GLY A 379 -41.09 15.84 -0.38
CA GLY A 379 -42.49 16.07 -0.73
C GLY A 379 -42.80 17.55 -0.96
N LEU A 380 -42.33 18.42 -0.07
CA LEU A 380 -42.54 19.86 -0.15
C LEU A 380 -41.41 20.65 0.52
N VAL A 381 -40.63 21.44 -0.22
CA VAL A 381 -39.52 22.23 0.36
C VAL A 381 -39.68 23.70 0.00
N LYS A 382 -39.79 24.57 1.02
CA LYS A 382 -39.93 26.03 0.85
C LYS A 382 -38.61 26.75 1.15
N ASN A 383 -38.13 27.51 0.17
CA ASN A 383 -36.85 28.22 0.20
C ASN A 383 -36.98 29.64 -0.37
N VAL A 384 -35.95 30.46 -0.17
CA VAL A 384 -35.78 31.72 -0.91
C VAL A 384 -35.00 31.41 -2.19
N ASP A 385 -35.53 31.79 -3.35
CA ASP A 385 -35.03 31.43 -4.70
C ASP A 385 -33.76 32.19 -5.11
N SER A 386 -33.59 33.42 -4.61
CA SER A 386 -32.45 34.29 -4.93
C SER A 386 -32.23 35.38 -3.87
N ASP A 387 -31.24 36.25 -4.09
CA ASP A 387 -31.00 37.42 -3.24
C ASP A 387 -32.27 38.29 -3.07
N ILE A 388 -32.48 38.78 -1.86
CA ILE A 388 -33.61 39.64 -1.50
C ILE A 388 -33.37 41.05 -2.08
N ASP A 389 -34.32 41.54 -2.89
CA ASP A 389 -34.28 42.90 -3.43
C ASP A 389 -34.91 43.89 -2.43
N TYR A 390 -34.10 44.36 -1.49
CA TYR A 390 -34.51 45.36 -0.49
C TYR A 390 -34.93 46.71 -1.08
N SER A 391 -34.66 46.99 -2.36
CA SER A 391 -35.11 48.23 -3.00
C SER A 391 -36.57 48.16 -3.46
N LYS A 392 -37.09 46.94 -3.67
CA LYS A 392 -38.48 46.66 -4.03
C LYS A 392 -39.33 46.15 -2.88
N ASP A 393 -38.70 45.86 -1.73
CA ASP A 393 -39.34 45.19 -0.60
C ASP A 393 -39.94 43.82 -0.98
N GLU A 394 -39.27 43.09 -1.90
CA GLU A 394 -39.72 41.80 -2.43
C GLU A 394 -38.82 40.65 -1.98
N ILE A 395 -39.44 39.53 -1.57
CA ILE A 395 -38.75 38.28 -1.22
C ILE A 395 -39.12 37.21 -2.27
N PRO A 396 -38.16 36.70 -3.05
CA PRO A 396 -38.43 35.68 -4.06
C PRO A 396 -38.55 34.31 -3.39
N TRP A 397 -39.77 33.87 -3.10
CA TRP A 397 -40.02 32.54 -2.53
C TRP A 397 -40.08 31.47 -3.62
N LYS A 398 -39.55 30.30 -3.32
CA LYS A 398 -39.64 29.09 -4.14
C LYS A 398 -40.15 27.92 -3.30
N ILE A 399 -41.01 27.11 -3.89
CA ILE A 399 -41.53 25.87 -3.30
C ILE A 399 -41.21 24.75 -4.30
N ASP A 400 -40.31 23.85 -3.90
CA ASP A 400 -40.05 22.60 -4.61
C ASP A 400 -41.12 21.58 -4.19
N ILE A 401 -41.86 21.05 -5.16
CA ILE A 401 -42.97 20.12 -4.93
C ILE A 401 -42.59 18.77 -5.52
N ASN A 402 -42.71 17.72 -4.70
CA ASN A 402 -42.59 16.32 -5.10
C ASN A 402 -41.28 15.99 -5.84
N SER A 403 -40.16 16.39 -5.24
CA SER A 403 -38.83 16.11 -5.79
C SER A 403 -38.52 14.61 -5.80
N ALA A 404 -39.17 13.84 -4.93
CA ALA A 404 -39.08 12.37 -4.84
C ALA A 404 -39.98 11.61 -5.85
N GLY A 405 -40.77 12.29 -6.69
CA GLY A 405 -41.51 11.64 -7.77
C GLY A 405 -42.73 10.79 -7.35
N TYR A 406 -43.31 11.04 -6.17
CA TYR A 406 -44.52 10.38 -5.67
C TYR A 406 -45.70 10.55 -6.63
N LEU A 407 -46.61 9.56 -6.68
CA LEU A 407 -47.89 9.73 -7.35
C LEU A 407 -48.72 10.82 -6.64
N MET A 408 -49.08 11.86 -7.39
CA MET A 408 -49.90 12.96 -6.88
C MET A 408 -51.30 12.92 -7.50
N GLU A 409 -52.29 12.56 -6.69
CA GLU A 409 -53.71 12.68 -7.05
C GLU A 409 -54.40 13.74 -6.20
N ASN A 410 -55.25 14.58 -6.83
CA ASN A 410 -56.02 15.63 -6.16
C ASN A 410 -55.15 16.58 -5.29
N TRP A 411 -53.92 16.85 -5.73
CA TRP A 411 -52.96 17.64 -4.95
C TRP A 411 -53.41 19.09 -4.78
N SER A 412 -53.17 19.63 -3.58
CA SER A 412 -53.36 21.03 -3.24
C SER A 412 -52.34 21.52 -2.22
N LEU A 413 -52.03 22.81 -2.26
CA LEU A 413 -51.15 23.49 -1.31
C LEU A 413 -51.79 24.80 -0.84
N GLU A 414 -51.64 25.08 0.45
CA GLU A 414 -51.97 26.36 1.05
C GLU A 414 -50.70 27.01 1.60
N ASP A 415 -50.44 28.24 1.18
CA ASP A 415 -49.37 29.06 1.74
C ASP A 415 -49.97 30.24 2.51
N THR A 416 -49.54 30.41 3.76
CA THR A 416 -49.94 31.51 4.63
C THR A 416 -48.76 32.44 4.87
N MET A 417 -48.96 33.71 4.55
CA MET A 417 -48.00 34.79 4.74
C MET A 417 -47.94 35.21 6.22
N SER A 418 -46.72 35.39 6.73
CA SER A 418 -46.53 35.95 8.06
C SER A 418 -46.88 37.44 8.10
N GLN A 419 -47.04 37.99 9.31
CA GLN A 419 -47.35 39.40 9.49
C GLN A 419 -46.30 40.29 8.79
N GLY A 420 -46.77 41.21 7.95
CA GLY A 420 -45.92 42.13 7.18
C GLY A 420 -45.63 41.68 5.74
N LEU A 421 -45.96 40.44 5.37
CA LEU A 421 -45.85 39.95 4.00
C LEU A 421 -47.20 40.03 3.27
N THR A 422 -47.15 40.33 1.97
CA THR A 422 -48.31 40.32 1.08
C THR A 422 -47.97 39.52 -0.16
N PHE A 423 -48.86 38.60 -0.56
CA PHE A 423 -48.70 37.83 -1.80
C PHE A 423 -48.91 38.71 -3.04
N ILE A 424 -47.93 38.69 -3.94
CA ILE A 424 -47.96 39.33 -5.26
C ILE A 424 -48.45 38.29 -6.26
N GLU A 425 -49.72 38.39 -6.68
CA GLU A 425 -50.37 37.36 -7.50
C GLU A 425 -49.75 37.22 -8.89
N ASP A 426 -49.38 38.34 -9.51
CA ASP A 426 -48.80 38.39 -10.85
C ASP A 426 -47.38 37.76 -10.94
N SER A 427 -46.73 37.48 -9.80
CA SER A 427 -45.42 36.81 -9.78
C SER A 427 -45.51 35.29 -9.69
N PHE A 428 -46.71 34.73 -9.48
CA PHE A 428 -46.89 33.30 -9.28
C PHE A 428 -46.76 32.52 -10.58
N GLN A 429 -45.92 31.49 -10.56
CA GLN A 429 -45.77 30.53 -11.64
C GLN A 429 -45.49 29.14 -11.06
N ILE A 430 -45.94 28.11 -11.78
CA ILE A 430 -45.56 26.72 -11.50
C ILE A 430 -44.73 26.24 -12.68
N ILE A 431 -43.56 25.68 -12.39
CA ILE A 431 -42.62 25.18 -13.39
C ILE A 431 -42.54 23.67 -13.26
N ASP A 432 -42.93 22.95 -14.31
CA ASP A 432 -42.72 21.51 -14.42
C ASP A 432 -41.28 21.24 -14.85
N LYS A 433 -40.47 20.77 -13.90
CA LYS A 433 -39.06 20.43 -14.12
C LYS A 433 -38.86 19.17 -14.97
N ASN A 434 -39.86 18.28 -15.03
CA ASN A 434 -39.78 17.04 -15.79
C ASN A 434 -40.05 17.26 -17.29
N GLU A 435 -40.77 18.33 -17.64
CA GLU A 435 -41.06 18.72 -19.02
C GLU A 435 -40.17 19.88 -19.48
N GLY A 436 -38.86 19.81 -19.19
CA GLY A 436 -37.88 20.80 -19.67
C GLY A 436 -38.09 22.20 -19.08
N ASN A 437 -38.52 22.29 -17.82
CA ASN A 437 -38.87 23.54 -17.13
C ASN A 437 -40.03 24.29 -17.78
N ARG A 438 -41.08 23.55 -18.21
CA ARG A 438 -42.28 24.15 -18.79
C ARG A 438 -43.06 24.91 -17.72
N VAL A 439 -43.42 26.15 -18.01
CA VAL A 439 -44.36 26.91 -17.18
C VAL A 439 -45.78 26.38 -17.42
N LEU A 440 -46.49 25.98 -16.36
CA LEU A 440 -47.87 25.52 -16.45
C LEU A 440 -48.79 26.67 -16.87
N LEU A 441 -49.77 26.36 -17.71
CA LEU A 441 -50.83 27.29 -18.11
C LEU A 441 -51.82 27.48 -16.96
N PRO A 442 -52.44 28.66 -16.81
CA PRO A 442 -53.50 28.90 -15.82
C PRO A 442 -54.73 27.98 -15.94
N THR A 443 -54.86 27.23 -17.03
CA THR A 443 -55.90 26.20 -17.20
C THR A 443 -55.55 24.87 -16.56
N GLU A 444 -54.28 24.64 -16.21
CA GLU A 444 -53.77 23.39 -15.63
C GLU A 444 -53.81 23.37 -14.09
N TYR A 445 -53.95 24.54 -13.46
CA TYR A 445 -54.09 24.68 -12.00
C TYR A 445 -55.18 25.69 -11.66
N THR A 446 -55.65 25.66 -10.41
CA THR A 446 -56.53 26.67 -9.83
C THR A 446 -55.77 27.39 -8.73
N LEU A 447 -55.58 28.71 -8.86
CA LEU A 447 -54.99 29.59 -7.83
C LEU A 447 -56.09 30.46 -7.21
N VAL A 448 -56.19 30.45 -5.89
CA VAL A 448 -57.15 31.24 -5.11
C VAL A 448 -56.40 32.06 -4.07
N LYS A 449 -56.45 33.38 -4.20
CA LYS A 449 -55.94 34.30 -3.17
C LYS A 449 -56.82 34.23 -1.92
N THR A 450 -56.19 34.04 -0.75
CA THR A 450 -56.87 34.07 0.55
C THR A 450 -56.63 35.39 1.27
N ALA A 451 -57.26 35.60 2.42
CA ALA A 451 -57.05 36.81 3.23
C ALA A 451 -55.59 36.94 3.73
N THR A 452 -54.89 35.81 3.87
CA THR A 452 -53.56 35.72 4.47
C THR A 452 -52.53 35.05 3.56
N GLY A 453 -52.84 34.77 2.29
CA GLY A 453 -51.93 34.06 1.39
C GLY A 453 -52.61 33.56 0.12
N PHE A 454 -52.37 32.30 -0.24
CA PHE A 454 -52.99 31.67 -1.41
C PHE A 454 -53.18 30.16 -1.23
N GLN A 455 -54.11 29.60 -2.00
CA GLN A 455 -54.29 28.17 -2.20
C GLN A 455 -54.10 27.84 -3.67
N VAL A 456 -53.44 26.72 -3.97
CA VAL A 456 -53.25 26.22 -5.33
C VAL A 456 -53.56 24.74 -5.40
N SER A 457 -54.21 24.30 -6.47
CA SER A 457 -54.45 22.87 -6.75
C SER A 457 -54.27 22.56 -8.23
N PHE A 458 -53.87 21.33 -8.54
CA PHE A 458 -53.81 20.87 -9.93
C PHE A 458 -55.20 20.44 -10.41
N ASN A 459 -55.58 20.85 -11.62
CA ASN A 459 -56.89 20.52 -12.19
C ASN A 459 -56.96 19.08 -12.70
N SER A 460 -55.80 18.45 -12.92
CA SER A 460 -55.64 17.06 -13.36
C SER A 460 -54.25 16.56 -12.94
N PRO A 461 -54.03 15.23 -12.83
CA PRO A 461 -52.68 14.69 -12.62
C PRO A 461 -51.72 15.15 -13.72
N LEU A 462 -50.53 15.60 -13.34
CA LEU A 462 -49.52 16.10 -14.29
C LEU A 462 -48.60 14.99 -14.83
N LYS A 463 -48.42 13.91 -14.07
CA LYS A 463 -47.66 12.70 -14.46
C LYS A 463 -48.06 11.52 -13.56
N GLU A 464 -48.01 10.30 -14.08
CA GLU A 464 -48.03 9.10 -13.24
C GLU A 464 -46.68 9.01 -12.49
N GLY A 465 -46.73 9.06 -11.15
CA GLY A 465 -45.56 8.92 -10.29
C GLY A 465 -45.24 7.45 -10.01
N THR A 466 -44.30 7.20 -9.09
CA THR A 466 -44.14 5.86 -8.52
C THR A 466 -45.42 5.50 -7.75
N VAL A 467 -45.99 4.34 -8.07
CA VAL A 467 -47.16 3.78 -7.38
C VAL A 467 -46.63 3.02 -6.17
N ASP A 468 -47.17 3.30 -4.99
CA ASP A 468 -46.91 2.54 -3.76
C ASP A 468 -47.26 1.05 -3.91
#